data_AF-C8X3F8-F1
#
_entry.id   AF-C8X3F8-F1
#
_cell.length_a   1.000
_cell.length_b   1.000
_cell.length_c   1.000
_cell.angle_alpha   90.00
_cell.angle_beta   90.00
_cell.angle_gamma   90.00
#
_symmetry.space_group_name_H-M   'P 1'
#
loop_
_entity.id
_entity.type
_entity.pdbx_description
1 polymer ?
#
loop_
_entity_poly.entity_id
_entity_poly.type
_entity_poly.pdbx_seq_one_letter_code
_entity_poly.pdbx_strand_id
1 'polypeptide(L)' 'MIGGIGIPELLIILAIVLVIFGANKLPEIGSGMGRAIKNFKKATGEPEEIDVTSEKEQINSEQKTQDDDNKSDSANSSK' A
#
# COMPACT_ATOMS: atom_id res chain seq x y z
N MET A 1 -12.77 -29.41 -26.96
CA MET A 1 -11.63 -28.52 -27.25
C MET A 1 -12.06 -27.09 -27.01
N ILE A 2 -11.87 -26.58 -25.80
CA ILE A 2 -11.79 -25.14 -25.52
C ILE A 2 -10.60 -25.01 -24.56
N GLY A 3 -9.43 -24.80 -25.14
CA GLY A 3 -8.21 -24.49 -24.42
C GLY A 3 -8.28 -23.04 -23.99
N GLY A 4 -8.71 -22.82 -22.74
CA GLY A 4 -8.48 -21.54 -22.08
C GLY A 4 -6.99 -21.37 -21.84
N ILE A 5 -6.51 -20.13 -21.89
CA ILE A 5 -5.16 -19.77 -21.44
C ILE A 5 -4.99 -20.35 -20.04
N GLY A 6 -4.14 -21.36 -19.92
CA GLY A 6 -3.85 -22.00 -18.66
C GLY A 6 -2.89 -21.15 -17.84
N ILE A 7 -2.73 -21.54 -16.58
CA ILE A 7 -1.67 -21.02 -15.72
C ILE A 7 -0.27 -21.13 -16.39
N PRO A 8 0.08 -22.20 -17.14
CA PRO A 8 1.37 -22.29 -17.82
C PRO A 8 1.60 -21.19 -18.87
N GLU A 9 0.60 -20.92 -19.72
CA GLU A 9 0.69 -19.86 -20.73
C GLU A 9 0.80 -18.47 -20.10
N LEU A 10 0.05 -18.23 -19.02
CA LEU A 10 0.13 -16.97 -18.26
C LEU A 10 1.52 -16.76 -17.64
N LEU A 11 2.15 -17.82 -17.12
CA LEU A 11 3.52 -17.76 -16.59
C LEU A 11 4.55 -17.43 -17.68
N ILE A 12 4.40 -17.96 -18.89
CA ILE A 12 5.28 -17.64 -20.02
C ILE A 12 5.17 -16.16 -20.38
N ILE A 13 3.95 -15.63 -20.47
CA ILE A 13 3.72 -14.20 -20.74
C ILE A 13 4.32 -13.35 -19.61
N LEU A 14 4.10 -13.72 -18.35
CA LEU A 14 4.66 -13.05 -17.19
C LEU A 14 6.19 -13.03 -17.23
N ALA A 15 6.82 -14.14 -17.62
CA ALA A 15 8.27 -14.23 -17.76
C ALA A 15 8.81 -13.26 -18.82
N ILE A 16 8.14 -13.12 -19.97
CA ILE A 16 8.53 -12.15 -21.01
C ILE A 16 8.42 -10.72 -20.50
N VAL A 17 7.31 -10.39 -19.82
CA VAL A 17 7.11 -9.06 -19.19
C VAL A 17 8.20 -8.79 -18.16
N LEU A 18 8.53 -9.77 -17.32
CA LEU A 18 9.61 -9.70 -16.34
C LEU A 18 10.99 -9.48 -16.98
N VAL A 19 11.26 -10.04 -18.16
CA VAL A 19 12.53 -9.81 -18.88
C VAL A 19 12.61 -8.37 -19.38
N ILE A 20 11.51 -7.82 -19.89
CA ILE A 20 11.48 -6.44 -20.43
C ILE A 20 11.53 -5.40 -19.30
N PHE A 21 10.69 -5.54 -18.28
CA PHE A 21 10.55 -4.56 -17.20
C PHE A 21 11.51 -4.82 -16.02
N GLY A 22 11.94 -6.06 -15.84
CA GLY A 22 12.72 -6.53 -14.69
C GLY A 22 11.84 -6.98 -13.51
N ALA A 23 12.32 -7.94 -12.73
CA ALA A 23 11.61 -8.49 -11.55
C ALA A 23 11.31 -7.47 -10.45
N ASN A 24 12.11 -6.40 -10.35
CA ASN A 24 11.94 -5.38 -9.32
C ASN A 24 10.75 -4.42 -9.59
N LYS A 25 10.27 -4.35 -10.83
CA LYS A 25 9.26 -3.35 -11.23
C LYS A 25 7.84 -3.78 -10.86
N LEU A 26 7.57 -5.09 -10.82
CA LEU A 26 6.26 -5.60 -10.39
C LEU A 26 5.96 -5.29 -8.91
N PRO A 27 6.87 -5.55 -7.94
CA PRO A 27 6.65 -5.16 -6.55
C PRO A 27 6.54 -3.64 -6.33
N GLU A 28 7.32 -2.86 -7.08
CA GLU A 28 7.32 -1.39 -7.01
C GLU A 28 5.95 -0.82 -7.41
N ILE A 29 5.42 -1.24 -8.55
CA ILE A 29 4.09 -0.84 -9.04
C ILE A 29 2.99 -1.42 -8.14
N GLY A 30 3.13 -2.68 -7.72
CA GLY A 30 2.16 -3.37 -6.85
C GLY A 30 2.02 -2.73 -5.48
N SER A 31 3.11 -2.22 -4.89
CA SER A 31 3.09 -1.53 -3.59
C SER A 31 2.33 -0.21 -3.68
N GLY A 32 2.53 0.57 -4.75
CA GLY A 32 1.80 1.81 -4.99
C GLY A 32 0.32 1.56 -5.26
N MET A 33 0.02 0.62 -6.14
CA MET A 33 -1.36 0.23 -6.47
C MET A 33 -2.09 -0.38 -5.27
N GLY A 34 -1.45 -1.22 -4.48
CA GLY A 34 -2.02 -1.81 -3.27
C GLY A 34 -2.37 -0.77 -2.22
N ARG A 35 -1.52 0.24 -2.02
CA ARG A 35 -1.82 1.39 -1.14
C ARG A 35 -3.01 2.19 -1.67
N ALA A 36 -3.08 2.44 -2.99
CA ALA A 36 -4.19 3.15 -3.60
C ALA A 36 -5.52 2.39 -3.42
N ILE A 37 -5.53 1.08 -3.66
CA ILE A 37 -6.70 0.22 -3.47
C ILE A 37 -7.11 0.19 -1.99
N LYS A 38 -6.15 0.03 -1.08
CA LYS A 38 -6.40 0.05 0.38
C LYS A 38 -7.07 1.36 0.82
N ASN A 39 -6.55 2.50 0.33
CA ASN A 39 -7.11 3.82 0.60
C ASN A 39 -8.50 4.00 -0.03
N PHE A 40 -8.71 3.46 -1.24
CA PHE A 40 -10.01 3.47 -1.90
C PHE A 40 -11.06 2.70 -1.10
N LYS A 41 -10.75 1.46 -0.68
CA LYS A 41 -11.63 0.64 0.17
C LYS A 41 -11.99 1.35 1.49
N LYS A 42 -11.00 2.01 2.10
CA LYS A 42 -11.20 2.80 3.32
C LYS A 42 -12.12 4.00 3.09
N ALA A 43 -11.97 4.70 1.96
CA ALA A 43 -12.82 5.83 1.60
C ALA A 43 -14.27 5.41 1.27
N THR A 44 -14.47 4.20 0.75
CA THR A 44 -15.79 3.62 0.49
C THR A 44 -16.48 3.05 1.74
N GLY A 45 -15.85 3.16 2.92
CA GLY A 45 -16.43 2.72 4.19
C GLY A 45 -16.42 1.20 4.40
N GLU A 46 -15.61 0.45 3.65
CA GLU A 46 -15.41 -0.97 3.93
C GLU A 46 -14.55 -1.14 5.20
N PRO A 47 -14.88 -2.10 6.08
CA PRO A 47 -14.13 -2.35 7.30
C PRO A 47 -12.68 -2.75 6.98
N GLU A 48 -11.74 -2.22 7.77
CA GLU A 48 -10.31 -2.56 7.65
C GLU A 48 -10.11 -4.03 8.05
N GLU A 49 -9.73 -4.87 7.09
CA GLU A 49 -9.25 -6.22 7.38
C GLU A 49 -7.84 -6.16 8.00
N ILE A 50 -7.60 -6.99 9.03
CA ILE A 50 -6.31 -7.06 9.74
C ILE A 50 -5.25 -7.61 8.77
N ASP A 51 -4.37 -6.72 8.34
CA ASP A 51 -3.31 -6.98 7.39
C ASP A 51 -2.10 -7.58 8.13
N VAL A 52 -1.98 -8.92 8.13
CA VAL A 52 -0.87 -9.67 8.79
C VAL A 52 0.41 -9.74 7.95
N THR A 53 0.56 -8.92 6.92
CA THR A 53 1.70 -9.02 6.00
C THR A 53 2.49 -7.72 5.95
N SER A 54 3.53 -7.57 6.79
CA SER A 54 4.75 -6.79 6.49
C SER A 54 5.77 -6.85 7.65
N GLU A 55 6.78 -7.70 7.52
CA GLU A 55 8.06 -7.52 8.21
C GLU A 55 9.19 -7.68 7.20
N LYS A 56 9.56 -6.58 6.54
CA LYS A 56 10.90 -6.34 6.01
C LYS A 56 11.23 -4.85 6.11
N GLU A 57 12.01 -4.56 7.14
CA GLU A 57 13.00 -3.47 7.29
C GLU A 57 12.64 -2.08 6.76
N GLN A 58 12.18 -1.23 7.67
CA GLN A 58 12.61 0.18 7.70
C GLN A 58 13.86 0.28 8.57
N ILE A 59 15.04 0.47 7.96
CA ILE A 59 16.19 1.01 8.68
C ILE A 59 16.34 2.48 8.26
N ASN A 60 15.97 3.34 9.21
CA ASN A 60 16.45 4.70 9.46
C ASN A 60 16.31 5.78 8.38
N SER A 61 15.39 6.71 8.63
CA SER A 61 15.69 8.15 8.64
C SER A 61 14.66 8.86 9.50
N GLU A 62 15.02 9.12 10.76
CA GLU A 62 14.41 10.18 11.56
C GLU A 62 14.68 11.54 10.92
N GLN A 63 13.62 12.29 10.58
CA GLN A 63 13.67 13.74 10.71
C GLN A 63 12.30 14.32 11.09
N LYS A 64 12.25 14.75 12.35
CA LYS A 64 11.36 15.70 13.05
C LYS A 64 10.93 16.87 12.15
N THR A 65 9.69 17.41 12.20
CA THR A 65 9.22 18.56 13.03
C THR A 65 7.75 18.80 12.65
N GLN A 66 6.77 18.68 13.56
CA GLN A 66 6.03 19.77 14.24
C GLN A 66 5.52 20.89 13.30
N ASP A 67 4.20 21.00 13.18
CA ASP A 67 3.38 22.23 13.16
C ASP A 67 1.95 21.76 13.52
N ASP A 68 1.55 21.86 14.79
CA ASP A 68 0.77 22.97 15.35
C ASP A 68 -0.57 23.17 14.62
N ASP A 69 -1.66 22.69 15.23
CA ASP A 69 -2.90 23.48 15.32
C ASP A 69 -3.85 22.97 16.41
N ASN A 70 -3.93 23.81 17.44
CA ASN A 70 -5.10 24.13 18.25
C ASN A 70 -5.58 23.14 19.33
N LYS A 71 -4.90 23.20 20.48
CA LYS A 71 -5.56 23.12 21.79
C LYS A 71 -5.48 24.48 22.48
N SER A 72 -6.49 25.31 22.26
CA SER A 72 -6.79 26.44 23.14
C SER A 72 -8.30 26.70 23.16
N ASP A 73 -9.05 25.85 23.86
CA ASP A 73 -10.23 26.31 24.56
C ASP A 73 -9.98 26.22 26.06
N SER A 74 -9.95 27.41 26.63
CA SER A 74 -9.58 27.76 27.97
C SER A 74 -10.48 27.08 29.00
N ALA A 75 -9.86 26.28 29.87
CA ALA A 75 -10.26 26.23 31.26
C ALA A 75 -10.00 27.61 31.89
N ASN A 76 -11.00 28.48 31.85
CA ASN A 76 -11.18 29.65 32.70
C ASN A 76 -12.71 29.74 32.89
N SER A 77 -13.33 29.66 34.06
CA SER A 77 -12.92 30.04 35.40
C SER A 77 -13.69 29.15 36.39
N SER A 78 -13.02 28.76 37.47
CA SER A 78 -13.72 28.34 38.69
C SER A 78 -14.47 29.54 39.28
N LYS A 79 -15.62 29.26 39.90
CA LYS A 79 -16.45 30.15 40.73
C LYS A 79 -17.20 31.28 40.03
#